data_AF-A0A443RTE3-F1
#
_entry.id   AF-A0A443RTE3-F1
#
_cell.length_a   1.000
_cell.length_b   1.000
_cell.length_c   1.000
_cell.angle_alpha   90.00
_cell.angle_beta   90.00
_cell.angle_gamma   90.00
#
_symmetry.space_group_name_H-M   'P 1'
#
loop_
_entity.id
_entity.type
_entity.pdbx_description
1 polymer ?
#
loop_
_entity_poly.entity_id
_entity_poly.type
_entity_poly.pdbx_seq_one_letter_code
_entity_poly.pdbx_strand_id
1 'polypeptide(L)'
;FLGWFDDDSVGGLENSMKKMIEADPNFVLGQCFAFGMEFAGAPNNTNCDKFKQRNDFLTNLVETQTLSYCEQQHVEAIKYFAKNDFYSASKYYEKILVECPHDIFALRMAQDSYLSLGLLPEMKDSVARVAPVWEAKNIPMKSYFYGMYAFGLEENHFYRKAESEAKKVFYSKICFAFNVA
;
A
#
# COMPACT_ATOMS: atom_id res chain seq x y z
N PHE A 1 19.47 -8.06 -1.71
CA PHE A 1 18.82 -8.15 -3.04
C PHE A 1 17.33 -8.01 -2.83
N LEU A 2 16.73 -6.90 -3.29
CA LEU A 2 15.28 -6.82 -3.51
C LEU A 2 15.01 -7.53 -4.84
N GLY A 3 14.25 -8.62 -4.80
CA GLY A 3 13.78 -9.33 -5.98
C GLY A 3 12.26 -9.31 -5.99
N TRP A 4 11.66 -9.16 -7.16
CA TRP A 4 10.25 -9.46 -7.37
C TRP A 4 10.13 -10.98 -7.44
N PHE A 5 9.35 -11.57 -6.53
CA PHE A 5 9.08 -13.01 -6.51
C PHE A 5 7.59 -13.20 -6.72
N ASP A 6 7.25 -13.92 -7.78
CA ASP A 6 5.88 -14.36 -8.01
C ASP A 6 5.64 -15.70 -7.31
N ASP A 7 4.41 -15.89 -6.85
CA ASP A 7 3.94 -17.19 -6.40
C ASP A 7 3.19 -17.87 -7.55
N ASP A 8 3.82 -18.91 -8.09
CA ASP A 8 3.29 -19.69 -9.22
C ASP A 8 1.93 -20.32 -8.90
N SER A 9 1.61 -20.59 -7.63
CA SER A 9 0.34 -21.20 -7.24
C SER A 9 -0.87 -20.32 -7.54
N VAL A 10 -0.68 -18.99 -7.56
CA VAL A 10 -1.72 -18.01 -7.93
C VAL A 10 -1.51 -17.42 -9.32
N GLY A 11 -0.39 -17.75 -9.98
CA GLY A 11 0.02 -17.24 -11.29
C GLY A 11 0.63 -15.85 -11.22
N GLY A 12 1.26 -15.49 -10.09
CA GLY A 12 1.90 -14.20 -9.89
C GLY A 12 0.94 -13.03 -9.67
N LEU A 13 1.52 -11.83 -9.52
CA LEU A 13 0.78 -10.61 -9.19
C LEU A 13 -0.24 -10.24 -10.27
N GLU A 14 0.16 -10.30 -11.54
CA GLU A 14 -0.70 -9.89 -12.67
C GLU A 14 -1.97 -10.74 -12.77
N ASN A 15 -1.81 -12.08 -12.73
CA ASN A 15 -2.94 -12.99 -12.80
C ASN A 15 -3.84 -12.89 -11.56
N SER A 16 -3.24 -12.66 -10.38
CA SER A 16 -3.99 -12.46 -9.14
C SER A 16 -4.86 -11.20 -9.22
N MET A 17 -4.32 -10.09 -9.71
CA MET A 17 -5.09 -8.86 -9.93
C MET A 17 -6.18 -9.06 -10.97
N LYS A 18 -5.88 -9.74 -12.09
CA LYS A 18 -6.88 -10.05 -13.11
C LYS A 18 -8.06 -10.83 -12.53
N LYS A 19 -7.80 -11.93 -11.81
CA LYS A 19 -8.84 -12.75 -11.16
C LYS A 19 -9.65 -11.95 -10.13
N MET A 20 -9.01 -11.06 -9.37
CA MET A 20 -9.69 -10.20 -8.41
C MET A 20 -10.71 -9.28 -9.10
N ILE A 21 -10.31 -8.63 -10.20
CA ILE A 21 -11.20 -7.74 -10.96
C ILE A 21 -12.30 -8.52 -11.70
N GLU A 22 -12.00 -9.72 -12.22
CA GLU A 22 -13.00 -10.57 -12.87
C GLU A 22 -14.05 -11.12 -11.88
N ALA A 23 -13.63 -11.40 -10.64
CA ALA A 23 -14.53 -11.92 -9.60
C ALA A 23 -15.53 -10.86 -9.11
N ASP A 24 -15.09 -9.61 -8.97
CA ASP A 24 -15.97 -8.48 -8.65
C ASP A 24 -15.47 -7.18 -9.33
N PRO A 25 -15.99 -6.87 -10.53
CA PRO A 25 -15.62 -5.65 -11.25
C PRO A 25 -16.00 -4.36 -10.51
N ASN A 26 -16.98 -4.42 -9.60
CA ASN A 26 -17.50 -3.27 -8.87
C ASN A 26 -16.83 -3.10 -7.50
N PHE A 27 -15.87 -3.98 -7.15
CA PHE A 27 -15.12 -3.84 -5.92
C PHE A 27 -14.15 -2.65 -5.97
N VAL A 28 -14.58 -1.51 -5.39
CA VAL A 28 -13.84 -0.24 -5.44
C VAL A 28 -12.42 -0.36 -4.89
N LEU A 29 -12.21 -1.02 -3.76
CA LEU A 29 -10.85 -1.19 -3.22
C LEU A 29 -9.99 -2.09 -4.11
N GLY A 30 -10.56 -3.10 -4.75
CA GLY A 30 -9.85 -3.93 -5.73
C GLY A 30 -9.38 -3.13 -6.94
N GLN A 31 -10.25 -2.26 -7.46
CA GLN A 31 -9.90 -1.33 -8.54
C GLN A 31 -8.81 -0.33 -8.09
N CYS A 32 -8.91 0.17 -6.84
CA CYS A 32 -7.92 1.07 -6.26
C CYS A 32 -6.56 0.39 -6.10
N PHE A 33 -6.54 -0.83 -5.57
CA PHE A 33 -5.36 -1.66 -5.42
C PHE A 33 -4.69 -1.93 -6.77
N ALA A 34 -5.45 -2.40 -7.76
CA ALA A 34 -4.93 -2.68 -9.09
C ALA A 34 -4.34 -1.43 -9.74
N PHE A 35 -4.97 -0.25 -9.57
CA PHE A 35 -4.42 1.02 -10.02
C PHE A 35 -3.06 1.32 -9.36
N GLY A 36 -2.99 1.25 -8.03
CA GLY A 36 -1.76 1.56 -7.29
C GLY A 36 -0.60 0.62 -7.64
N MET A 37 -0.88 -0.67 -7.78
CA MET A 37 0.13 -1.68 -8.13
C MET A 37 0.64 -1.53 -9.57
N GLU A 38 -0.26 -1.27 -10.53
CA GLU A 38 0.14 -1.01 -11.93
C GLU A 38 1.02 0.25 -12.03
N PHE A 39 0.71 1.29 -11.24
CA PHE A 39 1.57 2.47 -11.17
C PHE A 39 2.95 2.14 -10.59
N ALA A 40 3.01 1.42 -9.46
CA ALA A 40 4.28 1.13 -8.78
C ALA A 40 5.28 0.38 -9.68
N GLY A 41 4.79 -0.44 -10.61
CA GLY A 41 5.61 -1.11 -11.62
C GLY A 41 5.99 -0.25 -12.83
N ALA A 42 5.29 0.86 -13.10
CA ALA A 42 5.49 1.71 -14.27
C ALA A 42 5.20 3.21 -13.98
N PRO A 43 5.95 3.85 -13.06
CA PRO A 43 5.64 5.21 -12.56
C PRO A 43 5.66 6.29 -13.65
N ASN A 44 6.34 6.06 -14.77
CA ASN A 44 6.48 7.02 -15.87
C ASN A 44 5.36 6.96 -16.93
N ASN A 45 4.32 6.12 -16.74
CA ASN A 45 3.27 5.89 -17.76
C ASN A 45 1.87 6.36 -17.32
N THR A 46 1.76 7.27 -16.35
CA THR A 46 0.47 7.79 -15.87
C THR A 46 -0.34 8.56 -16.90
N ASN A 47 0.32 9.11 -17.91
CA ASN A 47 -0.33 9.92 -18.93
C ASN A 47 -0.93 9.11 -20.09
N CYS A 48 -1.01 7.77 -19.97
CA CYS A 48 -1.67 6.94 -20.97
C CYS A 48 -3.19 6.88 -20.76
N ASP A 49 -3.91 6.68 -21.87
CA ASP A 49 -5.38 6.65 -21.88
C ASP A 49 -5.96 5.60 -20.92
N LYS A 50 -5.21 4.53 -20.64
CA LYS A 50 -5.61 3.47 -19.70
C LYS A 50 -5.85 4.01 -18.29
N PHE A 51 -4.97 4.86 -17.76
CA PHE A 51 -5.13 5.39 -16.40
C PHE A 51 -6.25 6.41 -16.30
N LYS A 52 -6.44 7.23 -17.34
CA LYS A 52 -7.59 8.16 -17.44
C LYS A 52 -8.91 7.38 -17.46
N GLN A 53 -9.02 6.38 -18.33
CA GLN A 53 -10.21 5.52 -18.41
C GLN A 53 -10.51 4.82 -17.08
N ARG A 54 -9.49 4.31 -16.38
CA ARG A 54 -9.70 3.68 -15.06
C ARG A 54 -10.13 4.69 -13.99
N ASN A 55 -9.58 5.90 -14.01
CA ASN A 55 -10.01 6.98 -13.10
C ASN A 55 -11.47 7.41 -13.37
N ASP A 56 -11.87 7.50 -14.64
CA ASP A 56 -13.24 7.81 -15.04
C ASP A 56 -14.19 6.68 -14.63
N PHE A 57 -13.77 5.42 -14.83
CA PHE A 57 -14.51 4.24 -14.37
C PHE A 57 -14.72 4.27 -12.85
N LEU A 58 -13.67 4.50 -12.06
CA LEU A 58 -13.76 4.62 -10.60
C LEU A 58 -14.73 5.74 -10.19
N THR A 59 -14.68 6.89 -10.89
CA THR A 59 -15.56 8.03 -10.60
C THR A 59 -17.03 7.69 -10.84
N ASN A 60 -17.35 6.93 -11.89
CA ASN A 60 -18.72 6.48 -12.12
C ASN A 60 -19.13 5.40 -11.12
N LEU A 61 -18.22 4.47 -10.80
CA LEU A 61 -18.49 3.36 -9.90
C LEU A 61 -18.87 3.84 -8.49
N VAL A 62 -18.19 4.87 -7.96
CA VAL A 62 -18.51 5.42 -6.64
C VAL A 62 -19.90 6.02 -6.54
N GLU A 63 -20.52 6.44 -7.64
CA GLU A 63 -21.89 6.96 -7.64
C GLU A 63 -22.93 5.84 -7.49
N THR A 64 -22.54 4.60 -7.77
CA THR A 64 -23.45 3.44 -7.77
C THR A 64 -23.55 2.73 -6.42
N GLN A 65 -22.68 3.09 -5.45
CA GLN A 65 -22.60 2.40 -4.17
C GLN A 65 -22.25 3.32 -3.02
N THR A 66 -22.66 2.93 -1.80
CA THR A 66 -22.26 3.64 -0.59
C THR A 66 -20.89 3.17 -0.14
N LEU A 67 -19.96 4.10 0.02
CA LEU A 67 -18.59 3.81 0.45
C LEU A 67 -18.38 4.21 1.91
N SER A 68 -17.59 3.43 2.63
CA SER A 68 -17.01 3.82 3.91
C SER A 68 -16.04 5.00 3.76
N TYR A 69 -15.70 5.64 4.88
CA TYR A 69 -14.76 6.77 4.85
C TYR A 69 -13.40 6.38 4.24
N CYS A 70 -12.80 5.27 4.67
CA CYS A 70 -11.50 4.82 4.17
C CYS A 70 -11.55 4.48 2.67
N GLU A 71 -12.63 3.87 2.18
CA GLU A 71 -12.83 3.62 0.74
C GLU A 71 -12.91 4.91 -0.07
N GLN A 72 -13.65 5.92 0.41
CA GLN A 72 -13.72 7.22 -0.25
C GLN A 72 -12.33 7.88 -0.33
N GLN A 73 -11.55 7.81 0.76
CA GLN A 73 -10.21 8.40 0.76
C GLN A 73 -9.24 7.67 -0.20
N HIS A 74 -9.37 6.36 -0.41
CA HIS A 74 -8.57 5.62 -1.40
C HIS A 74 -8.86 6.12 -2.82
N VAL A 75 -10.15 6.32 -3.14
CA VAL A 75 -10.57 6.86 -4.44
C VAL A 75 -10.03 8.28 -4.64
N GLU A 76 -10.12 9.13 -3.63
CA GLU A 76 -9.57 10.48 -3.70
C GLU A 76 -8.05 10.47 -3.87
N ALA A 77 -7.32 9.61 -3.14
CA ALA A 77 -5.87 9.48 -3.26
C ALA A 77 -5.45 9.14 -4.70
N ILE A 78 -6.16 8.23 -5.35
CA ILE A 78 -5.87 7.80 -6.73
C ILE A 78 -6.06 8.92 -7.75
N LYS A 79 -7.05 9.80 -7.58
CA LYS A 79 -7.25 10.95 -8.48
C LYS A 79 -6.02 11.87 -8.54
N TYR A 80 -5.32 12.02 -7.42
CA TYR A 80 -4.07 12.79 -7.35
C TYR A 80 -2.87 11.97 -7.82
N PHE A 81 -2.84 10.69 -7.47
CA PHE A 81 -1.81 9.76 -7.93
C PHE A 81 -1.76 9.66 -9.46
N ALA A 82 -2.91 9.60 -10.14
CA ALA A 82 -3.06 9.61 -11.59
C ALA A 82 -2.47 10.85 -12.26
N LYS A 83 -2.35 11.96 -11.52
CA LYS A 83 -1.80 13.24 -11.98
C LYS A 83 -0.33 13.43 -11.58
N ASN A 84 0.30 12.41 -11.01
CA ASN A 84 1.63 12.47 -10.37
C ASN A 84 1.71 13.50 -9.22
N ASP A 85 0.58 13.88 -8.62
CA ASP A 85 0.54 14.72 -7.43
C ASP A 85 0.63 13.84 -6.17
N PHE A 86 1.81 13.27 -5.95
CA PHE A 86 2.08 12.39 -4.81
C PHE A 86 1.94 13.11 -3.48
N TYR A 87 2.15 14.43 -3.45
CA TYR A 87 2.05 15.20 -2.22
C TYR A 87 0.59 15.26 -1.77
N SER A 88 -0.34 15.61 -2.66
CA SER A 88 -1.76 15.58 -2.35
C SER A 88 -2.25 14.17 -2.07
N ALA A 89 -1.84 13.17 -2.87
CA ALA A 89 -2.21 11.77 -2.63
C ALA A 89 -1.79 11.28 -1.24
N SER A 90 -0.57 11.63 -0.79
CA SER A 90 -0.07 11.26 0.53
C SER A 90 -1.00 11.74 1.65
N LYS A 91 -1.58 12.94 1.53
CA LYS A 91 -2.51 13.49 2.52
C LYS A 91 -3.80 12.66 2.65
N TYR A 92 -4.27 12.04 1.58
CA TYR A 92 -5.45 11.17 1.61
C TYR A 92 -5.11 9.81 2.22
N TYR A 93 -3.96 9.23 1.89
CA TYR A 93 -3.48 8.02 2.56
C TYR A 93 -3.25 8.27 4.06
N GLU A 94 -2.76 9.45 4.44
CA GLU A 94 -2.61 9.80 5.86
C GLU A 94 -3.94 9.90 6.60
N LYS A 95 -4.99 10.42 5.96
CA LYS A 95 -6.35 10.37 6.53
C LYS A 95 -6.82 8.93 6.73
N ILE A 96 -6.52 8.04 5.78
CA ILE A 96 -6.82 6.60 5.93
C ILE A 96 -6.07 6.03 7.12
N LEU A 97 -4.78 6.34 7.30
CA LEU A 97 -3.98 5.78 8.38
C LEU A 97 -4.39 6.29 9.78
N VAL A 98 -5.08 7.43 9.86
CA VAL A 98 -5.69 7.92 11.10
C VAL A 98 -6.93 7.08 11.47
N GLU A 99 -7.81 6.81 10.50
CA GLU A 99 -9.08 6.09 10.73
C GLU A 99 -8.91 4.56 10.73
N CYS A 100 -8.12 4.06 9.78
CA CYS A 100 -7.85 2.66 9.47
C CYS A 100 -6.33 2.38 9.60
N PRO A 101 -5.73 2.44 10.80
CA PRO A 101 -4.27 2.32 10.99
C PRO A 101 -3.69 0.95 10.60
N HIS A 102 -4.54 -0.07 10.45
CA HIS A 102 -4.17 -1.43 10.02
C HIS A 102 -4.21 -1.61 8.48
N ASP A 103 -4.51 -0.56 7.71
CA ASP A 103 -4.52 -0.62 6.25
C ASP A 103 -3.09 -0.62 5.71
N ILE A 104 -2.56 -1.81 5.44
CA ILE A 104 -1.20 -2.00 4.91
C ILE A 104 -1.04 -1.39 3.51
N PHE A 105 -2.11 -1.35 2.72
CA PHE A 105 -2.05 -0.83 1.36
C PHE A 105 -1.95 0.70 1.40
N ALA A 106 -2.77 1.37 2.21
CA ALA A 106 -2.64 2.81 2.43
C ALA A 106 -1.25 3.17 2.98
N LEU A 107 -0.71 2.36 3.90
CA LEU A 107 0.62 2.58 4.45
C LEU A 107 1.70 2.49 3.37
N ARG A 108 1.59 1.48 2.49
CA ARG A 108 2.52 1.29 1.38
C ARG A 108 2.47 2.45 0.40
N MET A 109 1.27 2.87 0.01
CA MET A 109 1.10 3.96 -0.93
C MET A 109 1.53 5.32 -0.35
N ALA A 110 1.35 5.56 0.95
CA ALA A 110 1.91 6.72 1.63
C ALA A 110 3.44 6.71 1.59
N GLN A 111 4.07 5.58 1.94
CA GLN A 111 5.53 5.43 1.87
C GLN A 111 6.07 5.66 0.45
N ASP A 112 5.45 5.05 -0.57
CA ASP A 112 5.86 5.22 -1.97
C ASP A 112 5.70 6.68 -2.45
N SER A 113 4.65 7.38 -1.98
CA SER A 113 4.44 8.81 -2.26
C SER A 113 5.57 9.66 -1.68
N TYR A 114 5.92 9.46 -0.41
CA TYR A 114 6.99 10.22 0.25
C TYR A 114 8.37 9.92 -0.33
N LEU A 115 8.65 8.64 -0.64
CA LEU A 115 9.88 8.24 -1.28
C LEU A 115 10.05 8.92 -2.64
N SER A 116 8.99 8.97 -3.44
CA SER A 116 8.99 9.64 -4.76
C SER A 116 9.24 11.15 -4.67
N LEU A 117 8.87 11.78 -3.54
CA LEU A 117 9.08 13.20 -3.27
C LEU A 117 10.42 13.51 -2.57
N GLY A 118 11.17 12.49 -2.13
CA GLY A 118 12.36 12.66 -1.29
C GLY A 118 12.06 13.12 0.14
N LEU A 119 10.82 12.97 0.61
CA LEU A 119 10.37 13.36 1.95
C LEU A 119 10.64 12.22 2.96
N LEU A 120 11.92 11.91 3.16
CA LEU A 120 12.36 10.77 3.97
C LEU A 120 11.94 10.86 5.45
N PRO A 121 11.98 12.04 6.12
CA PRO A 121 11.50 12.15 7.50
C PRO A 121 10.01 11.82 7.62
N GLU A 122 9.18 12.36 6.72
CA GLU A 122 7.73 12.12 6.67
C GLU A 122 7.42 10.65 6.40
N MET A 123 8.15 10.02 5.47
CA MET A 123 8.07 8.58 5.20
C MET A 123 8.27 7.75 6.47
N LYS A 124 9.35 8.02 7.22
CA LYS A 124 9.66 7.33 8.47
C LYS A 124 8.59 7.58 9.53
N ASP A 125 8.18 8.83 9.69
CA ASP A 125 7.24 9.24 10.74
C ASP A 125 5.83 8.72 10.48
N SER A 126 5.45 8.56 9.20
CA SER A 126 4.20 7.91 8.80
C SER A 126 4.10 6.48 9.30
N VAL A 127 5.12 5.67 9.01
CA VAL A 127 5.17 4.27 9.46
C VAL A 127 5.31 4.18 10.98
N ALA A 128 6.11 5.05 11.60
CA ALA A 128 6.31 5.06 13.04
C ALA A 128 5.01 5.34 13.82
N ARG A 129 4.13 6.21 13.30
CA ARG A 129 2.89 6.64 13.96
C ARG A 129 1.90 5.50 14.18
N VAL A 130 1.81 4.57 13.23
CA VAL A 130 0.90 3.42 13.35
C VAL A 130 1.53 2.24 14.08
N ALA A 131 2.83 2.28 14.39
CA ALA A 131 3.57 1.17 15.00
C ALA A 131 2.90 0.53 16.23
N PRO A 132 2.33 1.28 17.19
CA PRO A 132 1.68 0.68 18.35
C PRO A 132 0.51 -0.26 17.98
N VAL A 133 -0.21 0.05 16.89
CA VAL A 133 -1.28 -0.80 16.38
C VAL A 133 -0.68 -2.08 15.80
N TRP A 134 0.33 -1.94 14.95
CA TRP A 134 0.99 -3.07 14.27
C TRP A 134 1.79 -3.98 15.20
N GLU A 135 2.16 -3.52 16.39
CA GLU A 135 2.82 -4.33 17.42
C GLU A 135 1.85 -5.29 18.15
N ALA A 136 0.54 -5.02 18.15
CA ALA A 136 -0.48 -5.86 18.80
C ALA A 136 -0.53 -7.30 18.24
N LYS A 137 -0.83 -8.31 19.08
CA LYS A 137 -0.84 -9.72 18.64
C LYS A 137 -1.91 -9.97 17.56
N ASN A 138 -1.59 -10.83 16.58
CA ASN A 138 -2.49 -11.37 15.54
C ASN A 138 -2.90 -10.48 14.34
N ILE A 139 -2.20 -9.37 14.07
CA ILE A 139 -2.41 -8.65 12.80
C ILE A 139 -1.68 -9.39 11.65
N PRO A 140 -2.36 -9.72 10.53
CA PRO A 140 -1.72 -10.33 9.37
C PRO A 140 -0.72 -9.37 8.73
N MET A 141 0.21 -9.89 7.91
CA MET A 141 1.17 -9.06 7.15
C MET A 141 2.13 -8.19 7.99
N LYS A 142 2.27 -8.44 9.30
CA LYS A 142 3.25 -7.76 10.18
C LYS A 142 4.68 -7.74 9.63
N SER A 143 5.09 -8.78 8.91
CA SER A 143 6.40 -8.85 8.26
C SER A 143 6.61 -7.70 7.26
N TYR A 144 5.56 -7.32 6.53
CA TYR A 144 5.60 -6.20 5.59
C TYR A 144 5.74 -4.88 6.36
N PHE A 145 4.93 -4.67 7.40
CA PHE A 145 5.03 -3.50 8.26
C PHE A 145 6.46 -3.31 8.82
N TYR A 146 7.05 -4.35 9.42
CA TYR A 146 8.41 -4.25 9.97
C TYR A 146 9.47 -4.01 8.89
N GLY A 147 9.30 -4.57 7.69
CA GLY A 147 10.16 -4.28 6.55
C GLY A 147 10.09 -2.80 6.14
N MET A 148 8.88 -2.26 6.03
CA MET A 148 8.65 -0.84 5.71
C MET A 148 9.21 0.10 6.78
N TYR A 149 9.06 -0.27 8.05
CA TYR A 149 9.57 0.55 9.16
C TYR A 149 11.10 0.54 9.22
N ALA A 150 11.72 -0.64 9.04
CA ALA A 150 13.16 -0.76 8.96
C ALA A 150 13.74 0.07 7.81
N PHE A 151 13.11 0.01 6.62
CA PHE A 151 13.52 0.82 5.47
C PHE A 151 13.44 2.32 5.77
N GLY A 152 12.32 2.79 6.34
CA GLY A 152 12.18 4.20 6.74
C GLY A 152 13.24 4.67 7.74
N LEU A 153 13.64 3.79 8.67
CA LEU A 153 14.71 4.08 9.62
C LEU A 153 16.09 4.11 8.96
N GLU A 154 16.37 3.20 8.02
CA GLU A 154 17.65 3.12 7.30
C GLU A 154 17.88 4.37 6.43
N GLU A 155 16.88 4.77 5.65
CA GLU A 155 16.91 5.97 4.80
C GLU A 155 17.07 7.27 5.61
N ASN A 156 16.79 7.22 6.92
CA ASN A 156 16.99 8.33 7.87
C ASN A 156 18.20 8.12 8.80
N HIS A 157 19.12 7.21 8.46
CA HIS A 157 20.36 6.94 9.18
C HIS A 157 20.21 6.35 10.60
N PHE A 158 19.05 5.81 10.94
CA PHE A 158 18.81 5.11 12.22
C PHE A 158 19.19 3.62 12.15
N TYR A 159 20.41 3.32 11.67
CA TYR A 159 20.84 1.98 11.26
C TYR A 159 20.65 0.88 12.33
N ARG A 160 21.01 1.15 13.59
CA ARG A 160 20.85 0.16 14.67
C ARG A 160 19.39 -0.19 14.92
N LYS A 161 18.50 0.81 14.83
CA LYS A 161 17.06 0.58 15.00
C LYS A 161 16.48 -0.13 13.78
N ALA A 162 16.90 0.26 12.57
CA ALA A 162 16.52 -0.41 11.33
C ALA A 162 16.84 -1.90 11.37
N GLU A 163 18.06 -2.28 11.79
CA GLU A 163 18.46 -3.68 11.93
C GLU A 163 17.59 -4.44 12.94
N SER A 164 17.28 -3.81 14.09
CA SER A 164 16.42 -4.41 15.11
C SER A 164 15.00 -4.65 14.60
N GLU A 165 14.42 -3.70 13.87
CA GLU A 165 13.09 -3.85 13.27
C GLU A 165 13.09 -4.88 12.15
N ALA A 166 14.11 -4.90 11.30
CA ALA A 166 14.27 -5.88 10.23
C ALA A 166 14.31 -7.33 10.76
N LYS A 167 14.92 -7.55 11.93
CA LYS A 167 14.94 -8.88 12.57
C LYS A 167 13.54 -9.37 12.97
N LYS A 168 12.58 -8.47 13.26
CA LYS A 168 11.18 -8.83 13.57
C LYS A 168 10.43 -9.42 12.37
N VAL A 169 10.90 -9.16 11.15
CA VAL A 169 10.34 -9.75 9.90
C VAL A 169 10.43 -11.28 9.92
N PHE A 170 11.53 -11.84 10.43
CA PHE A 170 11.72 -13.30 10.48
C PHE A 170 10.79 -13.96 11.50
N TYR A 171 10.66 -13.36 12.68
CA TYR A 171 9.78 -13.88 13.73
C TYR A 171 8.30 -13.81 13.34
N SER A 172 7.89 -12.83 12.54
CA SER A 172 6.51 -12.70 12.08
C SER A 172 6.15 -13.68 10.95
N LYS A 173 7.10 -14.12 10.11
CA LYS A 173 6.87 -15.21 9.14
C LYS A 173 6.68 -16.57 9.81
N ILE A 174 7.38 -16.82 10.91
CA ILE A 174 7.28 -18.08 11.66
C ILE A 174 5.89 -18.25 12.29
N CYS A 175 5.28 -17.17 12.82
CA CYS A 175 3.94 -17.24 13.40
C CYS A 175 2.82 -17.58 12.39
N PHE A 176 2.98 -17.26 11.10
CA PHE A 176 1.99 -17.64 10.08
C PHE A 176 2.12 -19.11 9.68
N ALA A 177 3.34 -19.66 9.68
CA ALA A 177 3.59 -21.07 9.37
C ALA A 177 3.09 -22.03 10.46
N PHE A 178 2.99 -21.58 11.72
CA PHE A 178 2.53 -22.41 12.84
C PHE A 178 1.03 -22.29 13.17
N ASN A 179 0.28 -21.39 12.51
CA ASN A 179 -1.17 -21.21 12.73
C ASN A 179 -2.05 -21.85 11.64
N VAL A 180 -1.48 -22.67 10.75
CA VAL A 180 -2.21 -23.45 9.73
C VAL A 180 -1.95 -24.95 9.90
N ALA A 181 -1.73 -25.42 11.13
CA ALA A 181 -1.61 -26.85 11.46
C ALA A 181 -2.63 -27.25 12.52
#